data_AF-A0A423X7U1-F1
#
_entry.id   AF-A0A423X7U1-F1
#
_cell.length_a   1.000
_cell.length_b   1.000
_cell.length_c   1.000
_cell.angle_alpha   90.00
_cell.angle_beta   90.00
_cell.angle_gamma   90.00
#
_symmetry.space_group_name_H-M   'P 1'
#
loop_
_entity.id
_entity.type
_entity.pdbx_description
1 polymer ?
#
loop_
_entity_poly.entity_id
_entity_poly.type
_entity_poly.pdbx_seq_one_letter_code
_entity_poly.pdbx_strand_id
1 'polypeptide(L)'
;MSSADFIVNGTMASDLPPLPGYDNKPMPDYFPWISDFWLSIVAPHICYWVISGIFHLIDVFDLFPQYRLHTPEEISQRNLATRWQVARDVIVEQIIQMLTAAVLSLTDPVQMTGMEDYDVAVWATRIRLAQRSLPTMLGLLGLNAAAISKNMSASHPLLAGALAGGHYPFLTSLDATSAASVPAFATWEMLLAKAIYWLIIPSFQMWAAVIFLDSWQYFWHRAMHVNKWMYTNWHARHHRLYVPYAYGALYNHPVEGFVLDTAGAGLAYKISMMSPRMGILFYVGSTMKTVDDHCGYALPFDPLQHITSNNATYHDIHHQSWGIKTNYSQPFLTFWDKWLGTMWQGDTTLKYERTRESARLKSEKKAASAKAQ
;
A
#
# COMPACT_ATOMS: atom_id res chain seq x y z
N MET A 1 -19.84 18.62 26.41
CA MET A 1 -19.14 17.73 27.37
C MET A 1 -17.94 18.49 27.91
N SER A 2 -17.81 18.50 29.23
CA SER A 2 -16.93 19.33 30.05
C SER A 2 -15.48 19.39 29.54
N SER A 3 -15.01 20.59 29.23
CA SER A 3 -13.60 20.93 29.07
C SER A 3 -12.89 20.75 30.41
N ALA A 4 -12.05 19.73 30.50
CA ALA A 4 -11.10 19.61 31.61
C ALA A 4 -9.95 20.58 31.33
N ASP A 5 -9.99 21.75 31.97
CA ASP A 5 -8.90 22.70 32.00
C ASP A 5 -7.71 22.07 32.75
N PHE A 6 -6.73 21.59 32.00
CA PHE A 6 -5.39 21.38 32.54
C PHE A 6 -4.74 22.75 32.71
N ILE A 7 -4.64 23.22 33.95
CA ILE A 7 -3.82 24.38 34.31
C ILE A 7 -2.36 24.02 34.02
N VAL A 8 -1.86 24.45 32.87
CA VAL A 8 -0.43 24.43 32.55
C VAL A 8 0.21 25.61 33.26
N ASN A 9 1.22 25.33 34.09
CA ASN A 9 2.05 26.32 34.77
C ASN A 9 2.49 27.43 33.79
N GLY A 10 2.05 28.68 34.03
CA GLY A 10 2.21 29.82 33.11
C GLY A 10 3.66 30.22 32.76
N THR A 11 4.66 29.71 33.49
CA THR A 11 6.08 29.93 33.17
C THR A 11 6.60 29.02 32.06
N MET A 12 6.06 27.80 31.91
CA MET A 12 6.52 26.81 30.90
C MET A 12 5.97 27.06 29.48
N ALA A 13 4.89 27.84 29.37
CA ALA A 13 4.24 28.22 28.13
C ALA A 13 4.90 29.44 27.45
N SER A 14 5.66 30.24 28.20
CA SER A 14 6.22 31.51 27.71
C SER A 14 7.37 31.38 26.70
N ASP A 15 8.03 30.22 26.63
CA ASP A 15 9.18 29.97 25.73
C ASP A 15 8.81 29.19 24.45
N LEU A 16 7.56 28.76 24.31
CA LEU A 16 7.12 28.03 23.11
C LEU A 16 6.66 29.03 22.04
N PRO A 17 7.05 28.83 20.77
CA PRO A 17 6.49 29.60 19.68
C PRO A 17 4.97 29.45 19.63
N PRO A 18 4.20 30.54 19.43
CA PRO A 18 2.76 30.46 19.30
C PRO A 18 2.36 29.65 18.06
N LEU A 19 1.22 28.96 18.15
CA LEU A 19 0.67 28.23 17.01
C LEU A 19 0.05 29.24 16.02
N PRO A 20 0.22 29.06 14.71
CA PRO A 20 -0.37 29.95 13.72
C PRO A 20 -1.91 29.83 13.73
N GLY A 21 -2.60 30.92 13.40
CA GLY A 21 -4.03 30.85 13.11
C GLY A 21 -4.30 30.01 11.87
N TYR A 22 -5.50 29.44 11.77
CA TYR A 22 -5.93 28.63 10.64
C TYR A 22 -7.38 28.96 10.25
N ASP A 23 -7.72 28.69 9.00
CA ASP A 23 -9.09 28.75 8.50
C ASP A 23 -9.47 27.38 7.93
N ASN A 24 -10.35 26.67 8.64
CA ASN A 24 -10.67 25.29 8.33
C ASN A 24 -11.90 25.21 7.40
N LYS A 25 -11.73 24.63 6.22
CA LYS A 25 -12.78 24.53 5.21
C LYS A 25 -12.82 23.14 4.57
N PRO A 26 -13.94 22.72 3.97
CA PRO A 26 -14.00 21.48 3.20
C PRO A 26 -12.92 21.46 2.12
N MET A 27 -12.23 20.34 2.01
CA MET A 27 -11.23 20.10 0.98
C MET A 27 -11.93 20.04 -0.38
N PRO A 28 -11.52 20.86 -1.37
CA PRO A 28 -12.09 20.77 -2.71
C PRO A 28 -11.66 19.46 -3.36
N ASP A 29 -12.48 18.90 -4.26
CA ASP A 29 -12.12 17.70 -5.03
C ASP A 29 -10.78 17.84 -5.75
N TYR A 30 -10.06 16.73 -5.92
CA TYR A 30 -8.71 16.75 -6.50
C TYR A 30 -8.75 17.13 -7.98
N PHE A 31 -9.77 16.67 -8.70
CA PHE A 31 -10.02 17.01 -10.10
C PHE A 31 -11.30 17.83 -10.25
N PRO A 32 -11.34 18.84 -11.13
CA PRO A 32 -12.52 19.68 -11.30
C PRO A 32 -13.69 18.97 -12.01
N TRP A 33 -13.47 17.79 -12.59
CA TRP A 33 -14.44 17.07 -13.43
C TRP A 33 -14.96 15.77 -12.79
N ILE A 34 -14.46 15.38 -11.63
CA ILE A 34 -14.92 14.21 -10.88
C ILE A 34 -14.72 14.45 -9.39
N SER A 35 -15.75 14.16 -8.59
CA SER A 35 -15.60 14.27 -7.14
C SER A 35 -14.70 13.18 -6.57
N ASP A 36 -14.06 13.44 -5.44
CA ASP A 36 -13.19 12.45 -4.77
C ASP A 36 -13.98 11.17 -4.41
N PHE A 37 -15.29 11.30 -4.15
CA PHE A 37 -16.22 10.18 -3.97
C PHE A 37 -16.30 9.27 -5.20
N TRP A 38 -16.52 9.84 -6.39
CA TRP A 38 -16.59 9.02 -7.60
C TRP A 38 -15.22 8.53 -8.02
N LEU A 39 -14.18 9.34 -7.81
CA LEU A 39 -12.80 8.97 -8.10
C LEU A 39 -12.37 7.74 -7.30
N SER A 40 -12.68 7.67 -6.00
CA SER A 40 -12.35 6.51 -5.16
C SER A 40 -13.04 5.23 -5.64
N ILE A 41 -14.25 5.36 -6.18
CA ILE A 41 -15.02 4.24 -6.71
C ILE A 41 -14.48 3.79 -8.06
N VAL A 42 -14.21 4.69 -9.01
CA VAL A 42 -13.91 4.29 -10.40
C VAL A 42 -12.43 4.09 -10.70
N ALA A 43 -11.53 4.79 -10.00
CA ALA A 43 -10.10 4.78 -10.33
C ALA A 43 -9.44 3.40 -10.26
N PRO A 44 -9.68 2.55 -9.22
CA PRO A 44 -9.10 1.21 -9.18
C PRO A 44 -9.51 0.35 -10.38
N HIS A 45 -10.78 0.44 -10.80
CA HIS A 45 -11.34 -0.34 -11.90
C HIS A 45 -10.86 0.13 -13.27
N ILE A 46 -10.75 1.45 -13.48
CA ILE A 46 -10.13 1.99 -14.70
C ILE A 46 -8.68 1.52 -14.77
N CYS A 47 -7.94 1.62 -13.67
CA CYS A 47 -6.56 1.15 -13.60
C CYS A 47 -6.44 -0.34 -13.92
N TYR A 48 -7.32 -1.17 -13.34
CA TYR A 48 -7.41 -2.61 -13.60
C TYR A 48 -7.47 -2.91 -15.09
N TRP A 49 -8.42 -2.29 -15.80
CA TRP A 49 -8.64 -2.56 -17.23
C TRP A 49 -7.56 -1.96 -18.12
N VAL A 50 -7.01 -0.79 -17.76
CA VAL A 50 -5.90 -0.18 -18.51
C VAL A 50 -4.66 -1.08 -18.45
N ILE A 51 -4.23 -1.50 -17.26
CA ILE A 51 -3.04 -2.35 -17.10
C ILE A 51 -3.28 -3.73 -17.70
N SER A 52 -4.45 -4.31 -17.44
CA SER A 52 -4.79 -5.59 -18.06
C SER A 52 -4.82 -5.52 -19.58
N GLY A 53 -5.31 -4.41 -20.14
CA GLY A 53 -5.29 -4.12 -21.57
C GLY A 53 -3.86 -4.06 -22.12
N ILE A 54 -2.95 -3.38 -21.42
CA ILE A 54 -1.52 -3.32 -21.81
C ILE A 54 -0.92 -4.72 -21.89
N PHE A 55 -1.06 -5.55 -20.84
CA PHE A 55 -0.55 -6.93 -20.88
C PHE A 55 -1.26 -7.79 -21.91
N HIS A 56 -2.55 -7.56 -22.14
CA HIS A 56 -3.28 -8.25 -23.20
C HIS A 56 -2.75 -7.89 -24.59
N LEU A 57 -2.40 -6.62 -24.84
CA LEU A 57 -1.77 -6.20 -26.10
C LEU A 57 -0.36 -6.81 -26.24
N ILE A 58 0.43 -6.85 -25.17
CA ILE A 58 1.74 -7.53 -25.14
C ILE A 58 1.59 -9.01 -25.54
N ASP A 59 0.56 -9.68 -25.04
CA ASP A 59 0.26 -11.09 -25.33
C ASP A 59 -0.19 -11.30 -26.78
N VAL A 60 -1.15 -10.52 -27.25
CA VAL A 60 -1.72 -10.67 -28.61
C VAL A 60 -0.71 -10.33 -29.70
N PHE A 61 0.14 -9.32 -29.48
CA PHE A 61 1.17 -8.91 -30.45
C PHE A 61 2.52 -9.62 -30.25
N ASP A 62 2.62 -10.53 -29.28
CA ASP A 62 3.83 -11.30 -28.99
C ASP A 62 5.09 -10.41 -28.83
N LEU A 63 4.97 -9.31 -28.09
CA LEU A 63 6.03 -8.28 -28.02
C LEU A 63 7.26 -8.72 -27.20
N PHE A 64 7.06 -9.57 -26.19
CA PHE A 64 8.10 -9.97 -25.23
C PHE A 64 8.08 -11.49 -24.91
N PRO A 65 8.14 -12.37 -25.93
CA PRO A 65 7.99 -13.82 -25.74
C PRO A 65 9.07 -14.41 -24.82
N GLN A 66 10.27 -13.83 -24.78
CA GLN A 66 11.38 -14.28 -23.92
C GLN A 66 11.12 -14.11 -22.41
N TYR A 67 10.16 -13.25 -22.04
CA TYR A 67 9.79 -13.01 -20.64
C TYR A 67 8.43 -13.61 -20.27
N ARG A 68 7.77 -14.28 -21.21
CA ARG A 68 6.48 -14.95 -20.97
C ARG A 68 6.69 -16.24 -20.18
N LEU A 69 5.86 -16.46 -19.16
CA LEU A 69 5.98 -17.63 -18.28
C LEU A 69 5.52 -18.93 -18.98
N HIS A 70 4.48 -18.84 -19.80
CA HIS A 70 3.83 -19.97 -20.48
C HIS A 70 3.70 -19.76 -21.98
N THR A 71 3.71 -20.83 -22.78
CA THR A 71 3.51 -20.71 -24.22
C THR A 71 2.04 -20.43 -24.58
N PRO A 72 1.75 -19.88 -25.78
CA PRO A 72 0.36 -19.72 -26.25
C PRO A 72 -0.45 -21.03 -26.25
N GLU A 73 0.19 -22.16 -26.54
CA GLU A 73 -0.42 -23.48 -26.47
C GLU A 73 -0.86 -23.81 -25.04
N GLU A 74 0.00 -23.56 -24.04
CA GLU A 74 -0.35 -23.76 -22.63
C GLU A 74 -1.54 -22.88 -22.23
N ILE A 75 -1.51 -21.59 -22.57
CA ILE A 75 -2.59 -20.63 -22.27
C ILE A 75 -3.93 -21.12 -22.84
N SER A 76 -3.93 -21.60 -24.08
CA SER A 76 -5.15 -22.05 -24.77
C SER A 76 -5.67 -23.40 -24.31
N GLN A 77 -4.82 -24.27 -23.75
CA GLN A 77 -5.16 -25.66 -23.46
C GLN A 77 -5.37 -25.97 -21.98
N ARG A 78 -4.77 -25.21 -21.08
CA ARG A 78 -4.73 -25.53 -19.64
C ARG A 78 -5.82 -24.82 -18.85
N ASN A 79 -6.22 -23.63 -19.29
CA ASN A 79 -7.28 -22.88 -18.64
C ASN A 79 -8.65 -23.52 -18.88
N LEU A 80 -9.40 -23.74 -17.80
CA LEU A 80 -10.72 -24.36 -17.80
C LEU A 80 -11.87 -23.34 -17.87
N ALA A 81 -11.55 -22.05 -17.85
CA ALA A 81 -12.48 -20.95 -17.98
C ALA A 81 -12.25 -20.23 -19.32
N THR A 82 -13.35 -19.91 -20.01
CA THR A 82 -13.27 -19.07 -21.21
C THR A 82 -12.97 -17.62 -20.82
N ARG A 83 -12.31 -16.88 -21.71
CA ARG A 83 -12.03 -15.44 -21.51
C ARG A 83 -13.30 -14.62 -21.25
N TRP A 84 -14.42 -14.99 -21.87
CA TRP A 84 -15.73 -14.37 -21.62
C TRP A 84 -16.26 -14.62 -20.20
N GLN A 85 -16.19 -15.87 -19.71
CA GLN A 85 -16.58 -16.19 -18.33
C GLN A 85 -15.74 -15.40 -17.33
N VAL A 86 -14.44 -15.28 -17.60
CA VAL A 86 -13.53 -14.49 -16.77
C VAL A 86 -13.93 -13.02 -16.76
N ALA A 87 -14.04 -12.39 -17.93
CA ALA A 87 -14.41 -10.98 -18.02
C ALA A 87 -15.75 -10.68 -17.34
N ARG A 88 -16.77 -11.54 -17.54
CA ARG A 88 -18.08 -11.40 -16.90
C ARG A 88 -17.96 -11.46 -15.37
N ASP A 89 -17.27 -12.45 -14.83
CA ASP A 89 -17.16 -12.64 -13.38
C ASP A 89 -16.33 -11.52 -12.75
N VAL A 90 -15.28 -11.04 -13.41
CA VAL A 90 -14.54 -9.83 -12.98
C VAL A 90 -15.47 -8.62 -12.87
N ILE A 91 -16.34 -8.38 -13.86
CA ILE A 91 -17.31 -7.26 -13.77
C ILE A 91 -18.26 -7.41 -12.57
N VAL A 92 -18.65 -8.63 -12.23
CA VAL A 92 -19.47 -8.88 -11.03
C VAL A 92 -18.71 -8.52 -9.76
N GLU A 93 -17.45 -8.93 -9.61
CA GLU A 93 -16.60 -8.54 -8.49
C GLU A 93 -16.43 -7.03 -8.40
N GLN A 94 -16.19 -6.37 -9.54
CA GLN A 94 -16.02 -4.92 -9.58
C GLN A 94 -17.30 -4.17 -9.18
N ILE A 95 -18.49 -4.70 -9.50
CA ILE A 95 -19.76 -4.14 -9.00
C ILE A 95 -19.82 -4.23 -7.47
N ILE A 96 -19.43 -5.36 -6.88
CA ILE A 96 -19.39 -5.55 -5.42
C ILE A 96 -18.37 -4.58 -4.78
N GLN A 97 -17.18 -4.44 -5.38
CA GLN A 97 -16.15 -3.50 -4.96
C GLN A 97 -16.64 -2.06 -5.01
N MET A 98 -17.27 -1.64 -6.11
CA MET A 98 -17.82 -0.29 -6.27
C MET A 98 -18.92 0.02 -5.25
N LEU A 99 -19.86 -0.91 -5.01
CA LEU A 99 -20.90 -0.75 -4.00
C LEU A 99 -20.31 -0.64 -2.59
N THR A 100 -19.32 -1.47 -2.27
CA THR A 100 -18.66 -1.44 -0.96
C THR A 100 -17.83 -0.16 -0.78
N ALA A 101 -17.12 0.28 -1.82
CA ALA A 101 -16.38 1.54 -1.81
C ALA A 101 -17.32 2.75 -1.60
N ALA A 102 -18.48 2.76 -2.26
CA ALA A 102 -19.50 3.80 -2.04
C ALA A 102 -19.97 3.83 -0.58
N VAL A 103 -20.31 2.68 0.01
CA VAL A 103 -20.69 2.59 1.43
C VAL A 103 -19.55 3.08 2.32
N LEU A 104 -18.32 2.67 2.04
CA LEU A 104 -17.14 3.03 2.83
C LEU A 104 -16.89 4.54 2.79
N SER A 105 -16.95 5.16 1.60
CA SER A 105 -16.79 6.61 1.44
C SER A 105 -17.91 7.40 2.12
N LEU A 106 -19.13 6.88 2.19
CA LEU A 106 -20.23 7.52 2.94
C LEU A 106 -20.02 7.47 4.47
N THR A 107 -19.16 6.59 4.97
CA THR A 107 -18.80 6.54 6.40
C THR A 107 -17.59 7.41 6.74
N ASP A 108 -16.90 7.97 5.75
CA ASP A 108 -15.76 8.84 5.99
C ASP A 108 -16.23 10.25 6.37
N PRO A 109 -15.56 10.91 7.35
CA PRO A 109 -15.83 12.31 7.61
C PRO A 109 -15.43 13.15 6.39
N VAL A 110 -16.14 14.27 6.20
CA VAL A 110 -15.77 15.26 5.19
C VAL A 110 -14.33 15.70 5.41
N GLN A 111 -13.50 15.57 4.39
CA GLN A 111 -12.11 16.02 4.47
C GLN A 111 -12.07 17.53 4.57
N MET A 112 -11.24 18.04 5.48
CA MET A 112 -11.04 19.46 5.70
C MET A 112 -9.58 19.84 5.39
N THR A 113 -9.35 21.11 5.08
CA THR A 113 -8.03 21.69 4.74
C THR A 113 -7.91 23.09 5.32
N GLY A 114 -6.69 23.61 5.40
CA GLY A 114 -6.36 24.92 5.96
C GLY A 114 -5.74 24.87 7.35
N MET A 115 -5.60 23.68 7.94
CA MET A 115 -4.94 23.43 9.23
C MET A 115 -3.49 22.96 9.10
N GLU A 116 -2.94 22.85 7.89
CA GLU A 116 -1.67 22.17 7.64
C GLU A 116 -0.49 22.85 8.37
N ASP A 117 -0.40 24.18 8.30
CA ASP A 117 0.65 24.93 9.01
C ASP A 117 0.49 24.86 10.54
N TYR A 118 -0.76 24.83 11.02
CA TYR A 118 -1.06 24.63 12.43
C TYR A 118 -0.63 23.23 12.90
N ASP A 119 -0.99 22.18 12.18
CA ASP A 119 -0.65 20.80 12.53
C ASP A 119 0.87 20.56 12.49
N VAL A 120 1.56 21.14 11.51
CA VAL A 120 3.02 21.14 11.45
C VAL A 120 3.61 21.87 12.67
N ALA A 121 3.09 23.03 13.05
CA ALA A 121 3.55 23.75 14.24
C ALA A 121 3.26 22.98 15.55
N VAL A 122 2.18 22.20 15.62
CA VAL A 122 1.91 21.28 16.72
C VAL A 122 2.98 20.21 16.81
N TRP A 123 3.42 19.65 15.67
CA TRP A 123 4.56 18.71 15.66
C TRP A 123 5.87 19.37 16.05
N ALA A 124 6.15 20.59 15.59
CA ALA A 124 7.33 21.36 16.01
C ALA A 124 7.32 21.62 17.52
N THR A 125 6.15 21.91 18.09
CA THR A 125 5.95 22.03 19.55
C THR A 125 6.28 20.71 20.26
N ARG A 126 5.79 19.58 19.74
CA ARG A 126 6.09 18.25 20.31
C ARG A 126 7.58 17.92 20.25
N ILE A 127 8.26 18.26 19.16
CA ILE A 127 9.71 18.10 19.00
C ILE A 127 10.45 18.96 20.04
N ARG A 128 10.10 20.23 20.16
CA ARG A 128 10.67 21.16 21.14
C ARG A 128 10.47 20.67 22.57
N LEU A 129 9.28 20.15 22.89
CA LEU A 129 8.99 19.56 24.19
C LEU A 129 9.79 18.28 24.44
N ALA A 130 9.90 17.40 23.44
CA ALA A 130 10.72 16.19 23.54
C ALA A 130 12.21 16.54 23.77
N GLN A 131 12.69 17.60 23.13
CA GLN A 131 14.05 18.10 23.29
C GLN A 131 14.38 18.51 24.73
N ARG A 132 13.40 18.92 25.54
CA ARG A 132 13.61 19.23 26.97
C ARG A 132 14.14 18.04 27.78
N SER A 133 13.99 16.81 27.29
CA SER A 133 14.56 15.61 27.90
C SER A 133 16.06 15.41 27.63
N LEU A 134 16.60 16.05 26.59
CA LEU A 134 17.98 15.84 26.13
C LEU A 134 19.04 16.14 27.21
N PRO A 135 18.97 17.25 27.99
CA PRO A 135 19.94 17.50 29.05
C PRO A 135 19.97 16.39 30.10
N THR A 136 18.80 15.88 30.48
CA THR A 136 18.66 14.77 31.45
C THR A 136 19.23 13.49 30.88
N MET A 137 18.93 13.16 29.62
CA MET A 137 19.48 11.96 28.95
C MET A 137 21.01 11.99 28.85
N LEU A 138 21.59 13.14 28.51
CA LEU A 138 23.04 13.33 28.48
C LEU A 138 23.65 13.24 29.88
N GLY A 139 22.96 13.77 30.90
CA GLY A 139 23.37 13.63 32.30
C GLY A 139 23.48 12.17 32.76
N LEU A 140 22.56 11.29 32.32
CA LEU A 140 22.64 9.84 32.58
C LEU A 140 23.89 9.19 31.97
N LEU A 141 24.46 9.79 30.92
CA LEU A 141 25.71 9.35 30.29
C LEU A 141 26.95 10.06 30.87
N GLY A 142 26.80 10.81 31.96
CA GLY A 142 27.88 11.57 32.59
C GLY A 142 28.25 12.88 31.88
N LEU A 143 27.43 13.33 30.92
CA LEU A 143 27.68 14.55 30.16
C LEU A 143 26.91 15.74 30.75
N ASN A 144 27.62 16.83 31.06
CA ASN A 144 27.00 18.07 31.52
C ASN A 144 26.54 18.92 30.33
N ALA A 145 25.31 18.68 29.86
CA ALA A 145 24.73 19.36 28.71
C ALA A 145 24.70 20.89 28.85
N ALA A 146 24.48 21.42 30.06
CA ALA A 146 24.47 22.87 30.32
C ALA A 146 25.87 23.49 30.14
N ALA A 147 26.92 22.82 30.62
CA ALA A 147 28.30 23.26 30.43
C ALA A 147 28.71 23.23 28.95
N ILE A 148 28.36 22.15 28.23
CA ILE A 148 28.64 22.02 26.80
C ILE A 148 27.86 23.09 26.01
N SER A 149 26.58 23.27 26.30
CA SER A 149 25.73 24.31 25.69
C SER A 149 26.36 25.70 25.86
N LYS A 150 26.78 26.06 27.08
CA LYS A 150 27.42 27.35 27.37
C LYS A 150 28.69 27.54 26.53
N ASN A 151 29.56 26.54 26.45
CA ASN A 151 30.81 26.59 25.68
C ASN A 151 30.59 26.72 24.17
N MET A 152 29.49 26.18 23.65
CA MET A 152 29.16 26.21 22.22
C MET A 152 28.28 27.40 21.81
N SER A 153 27.73 28.14 22.76
CA SER A 153 26.73 29.19 22.50
C SER A 153 27.18 30.27 21.50
N ALA A 154 28.46 30.63 21.49
CA ALA A 154 28.99 31.64 20.58
C ALA A 154 29.28 31.11 19.16
N SER A 155 29.73 29.87 19.03
CA SER A 155 30.16 29.29 17.75
C SER A 155 29.06 28.47 17.07
N HIS A 156 28.18 27.84 17.85
CA HIS A 156 27.11 26.96 17.39
C HIS A 156 25.82 27.21 18.18
N PRO A 157 25.21 28.40 18.06
CA PRO A 157 24.08 28.81 18.89
C PRO A 157 22.85 27.87 18.79
N LEU A 158 22.59 27.28 17.62
CA LEU A 158 21.52 26.28 17.46
C LEU A 158 21.82 24.97 18.21
N LEU A 159 23.06 24.48 18.16
CA LEU A 159 23.43 23.27 18.89
C LEU A 159 23.44 23.55 20.41
N ALA A 160 23.88 24.73 20.82
CA ALA A 160 23.80 25.16 22.21
C ALA A 160 22.35 25.21 22.71
N GLY A 161 21.42 25.79 21.94
CA GLY A 161 20.00 25.81 22.30
C GLY A 161 19.39 24.40 22.36
N ALA A 162 19.81 23.51 21.46
CA ALA A 162 19.41 22.11 21.50
C ALA A 162 19.86 21.40 22.78
N LEU A 163 21.14 21.54 23.13
CA LEU A 163 21.74 21.01 24.36
C LEU A 163 21.16 21.66 25.63
N ALA A 164 20.61 22.87 25.52
CA ALA A 164 19.87 23.54 26.59
C ALA A 164 18.40 23.09 26.69
N GLY A 165 18.03 21.97 26.06
CA GLY A 165 16.67 21.44 26.10
C GLY A 165 15.68 22.19 25.22
N GLY A 166 16.15 22.81 24.14
CA GLY A 166 15.34 23.56 23.20
C GLY A 166 15.10 25.02 23.62
N HIS A 167 15.94 25.57 24.49
CA HIS A 167 15.89 26.99 24.83
C HIS A 167 16.73 27.80 23.84
N TYR A 168 16.06 28.54 22.94
CA TYR A 168 16.67 29.36 21.90
C TYR A 168 16.31 30.84 22.07
N PRO A 169 17.00 31.57 22.97
CA PRO A 169 16.61 32.95 23.33
C PRO A 169 16.80 33.96 22.18
N PHE A 170 17.54 33.57 21.14
CA PHE A 170 17.81 34.38 19.95
C PHE A 170 16.86 34.09 18.78
N LEU A 171 16.04 33.03 18.88
CA LEU A 171 15.07 32.71 17.83
C LEU A 171 13.74 33.36 18.18
N THR A 172 13.47 34.48 17.54
CA THR A 172 12.19 35.18 17.63
C THR A 172 11.62 35.50 16.25
N SER A 173 10.31 35.66 16.21
CA SER A 173 9.56 36.16 15.05
C SER A 173 8.57 37.22 15.51
N LEU A 174 7.99 37.97 14.57
CA LEU A 174 6.92 38.90 14.88
C LEU A 174 5.58 38.16 14.88
N ASP A 175 4.80 38.33 15.93
CA ASP A 175 3.44 37.84 16.00
C ASP A 175 2.55 38.56 14.97
N ALA A 176 1.77 37.80 14.21
CA ALA A 176 0.98 38.34 13.11
C ALA A 176 -0.14 39.30 13.55
N THR A 177 -0.57 39.21 14.83
CA THR A 177 -1.70 39.99 15.34
C THR A 177 -1.28 41.19 16.18
N SER A 178 -0.27 41.01 17.04
CA SER A 178 0.18 42.01 18.01
C SER A 178 1.46 42.72 17.59
N ALA A 179 2.13 42.26 16.53
CA ALA A 179 3.47 42.69 16.12
C ALA A 179 4.54 42.58 17.23
N ALA A 180 4.25 41.84 18.32
CA ALA A 180 5.19 41.60 19.39
C ALA A 180 6.25 40.57 18.95
N SER A 181 7.47 40.71 19.47
CA SER A 181 8.51 39.69 19.31
C SER A 181 8.14 38.46 20.16
N VAL A 182 7.90 37.33 19.51
CA VAL A 182 7.57 36.04 20.12
C VAL A 182 8.63 34.98 19.82
N PRO A 183 8.78 33.91 20.62
CA PRO A 183 9.70 32.83 20.31
C PRO A 183 9.40 32.20 18.94
N ALA A 184 10.44 31.73 18.25
CA ALA A 184 10.34 31.04 16.96
C ALA A 184 10.90 29.61 17.01
N PHE A 185 10.39 28.75 16.12
CA PHE A 185 10.95 27.42 15.91
C PHE A 185 12.29 27.51 15.16
N ALA A 186 13.22 26.64 15.51
CA ALA A 186 14.43 26.45 14.71
C ALA A 186 14.07 25.79 13.37
N THR A 187 14.83 26.11 12.32
CA THR A 187 14.59 25.57 10.97
C THR A 187 14.55 24.03 10.96
N TRP A 188 15.43 23.38 11.72
CA TRP A 188 15.48 21.91 11.79
C TRP A 188 14.23 21.33 12.48
N GLU A 189 13.64 22.02 13.46
CA GLU A 189 12.39 21.60 14.12
C GLU A 189 11.24 21.64 13.13
N MET A 190 11.15 22.71 12.33
CA MET A 190 10.13 22.83 11.30
C MET A 190 10.33 21.82 10.17
N LEU A 191 11.57 21.57 9.74
CA LEU A 191 11.86 20.54 8.73
C LEU A 191 11.48 19.15 9.23
N LEU A 192 11.84 18.79 10.47
CA LEU A 192 11.45 17.51 11.07
C LEU A 192 9.94 17.42 11.28
N ALA A 193 9.28 18.49 11.72
CA ALA A 193 7.83 18.53 11.86
C ALA A 193 7.11 18.33 10.53
N LYS A 194 7.56 19.01 9.47
CA LYS A 194 7.08 18.81 8.10
C LYS A 194 7.32 17.39 7.62
N ALA A 195 8.50 16.82 7.87
CA ALA A 195 8.79 15.43 7.54
C ALA A 195 7.88 14.45 8.28
N ILE A 196 7.62 14.68 9.57
CA ILE A 196 6.67 13.87 10.35
C ILE A 196 5.28 13.93 9.74
N TYR A 197 4.77 15.14 9.51
CA TYR A 197 3.41 15.37 9.03
C TYR A 197 3.19 14.89 7.59
N TRP A 198 4.05 15.30 6.65
CA TRP A 198 3.85 15.06 5.22
C TRP A 198 4.40 13.73 4.72
N LEU A 199 5.38 13.14 5.41
CA LEU A 199 6.05 11.94 4.94
C LEU A 199 5.90 10.76 5.90
N ILE A 200 6.34 10.90 7.15
CA ILE A 200 6.45 9.75 8.07
C ILE A 200 5.07 9.21 8.42
N ILE A 201 4.12 10.06 8.80
CA ILE A 201 2.76 9.62 9.15
C ILE A 201 2.07 8.97 7.95
N PRO A 202 1.93 9.62 6.77
CA PRO A 202 1.35 8.99 5.58
C PRO A 202 2.05 7.67 5.19
N SER A 203 3.38 7.63 5.25
CA SER A 203 4.15 6.41 4.93
C SER A 203 3.85 5.29 5.92
N PHE A 204 3.80 5.60 7.22
CA PHE A 204 3.44 4.63 8.25
C PHE A 204 2.04 4.08 8.04
N GLN A 205 1.07 4.93 7.71
CA GLN A 205 -0.31 4.52 7.43
C GLN A 205 -0.38 3.60 6.20
N MET A 206 0.31 3.96 5.10
CA MET A 206 0.38 3.13 3.90
C MET A 206 1.02 1.77 4.19
N TRP A 207 2.14 1.73 4.91
CA TRP A 207 2.80 0.47 5.29
C TRP A 207 1.95 -0.36 6.24
N ALA A 208 1.25 0.25 7.20
CA ALA A 208 0.32 -0.45 8.07
C ALA A 208 -0.81 -1.10 7.27
N ALA A 209 -1.34 -0.41 6.25
CA ALA A 209 -2.36 -0.95 5.37
C ALA A 209 -1.84 -2.12 4.52
N VAL A 210 -0.63 -2.01 3.95
CA VAL A 210 0.04 -3.10 3.20
C VAL A 210 0.23 -4.33 4.08
N ILE A 211 0.80 -4.17 5.28
CA ILE A 211 1.04 -5.28 6.20
C ILE A 211 -0.28 -5.93 6.63
N PHE A 212 -1.31 -5.12 6.90
CA PHE A 212 -2.63 -5.63 7.25
C PHE A 212 -3.24 -6.43 6.09
N LEU A 213 -3.24 -5.88 4.88
CA LEU A 213 -3.80 -6.53 3.70
C LEU A 213 -3.08 -7.84 3.38
N ASP A 214 -1.74 -7.84 3.37
CA ASP A 214 -0.95 -9.07 3.16
C ASP A 214 -1.25 -10.14 4.21
N SER A 215 -1.41 -9.73 5.47
CA SER A 215 -1.76 -10.66 6.55
C SER A 215 -3.16 -11.23 6.36
N TRP A 216 -4.12 -10.37 6.08
CA TRP A 216 -5.50 -10.75 5.83
C TRP A 216 -5.61 -11.73 4.67
N GLN A 217 -5.04 -11.36 3.52
CA GLN A 217 -5.01 -12.15 2.30
C GLN A 217 -4.32 -13.49 2.53
N TYR A 218 -3.11 -13.52 3.13
CA TYR A 218 -2.39 -14.76 3.38
C TYR A 218 -3.21 -15.77 4.20
N PHE A 219 -3.80 -15.34 5.33
CA PHE A 219 -4.51 -16.27 6.21
C PHE A 219 -5.81 -16.78 5.58
N TRP A 220 -6.57 -15.93 4.92
CA TRP A 220 -7.78 -16.35 4.22
C TRP A 220 -7.48 -17.23 3.01
N HIS A 221 -6.47 -16.86 2.22
CA HIS A 221 -6.05 -17.62 1.05
C HIS A 221 -5.57 -19.02 1.45
N ARG A 222 -4.70 -19.11 2.46
CA ARG A 222 -4.28 -20.41 3.02
C ARG A 222 -5.46 -21.20 3.60
N ALA A 223 -6.38 -20.55 4.32
CA ALA A 223 -7.56 -21.21 4.84
C ALA A 223 -8.42 -21.80 3.72
N MET A 224 -8.59 -21.06 2.62
CA MET A 224 -9.32 -21.52 1.44
C MET A 224 -8.67 -22.71 0.75
N HIS A 225 -7.34 -22.85 0.81
CA HIS A 225 -6.65 -24.05 0.29
C HIS A 225 -6.67 -25.25 1.21
N VAL A 226 -6.53 -25.02 2.52
CA VAL A 226 -6.41 -26.10 3.50
C VAL A 226 -7.79 -26.66 3.86
N ASN A 227 -8.83 -25.83 3.86
CA ASN A 227 -10.19 -26.26 4.09
C ASN A 227 -10.83 -26.75 2.78
N LYS A 228 -11.10 -28.06 2.69
CA LYS A 228 -11.68 -28.70 1.50
C LYS A 228 -13.01 -28.06 1.04
N TRP A 229 -13.85 -27.66 1.98
CA TRP A 229 -15.14 -27.06 1.64
C TRP A 229 -14.95 -25.67 1.02
N MET A 230 -14.11 -24.82 1.63
CA MET A 230 -13.81 -23.49 1.10
C MET A 230 -13.13 -23.59 -0.27
N TYR A 231 -12.17 -24.52 -0.43
CA TYR A 231 -11.52 -24.75 -1.70
C TYR A 231 -12.54 -25.10 -2.78
N THR A 232 -13.34 -26.15 -2.55
CA THR A 232 -14.23 -26.70 -3.59
C THR A 232 -15.33 -25.72 -3.98
N ASN A 233 -15.86 -24.94 -3.03
CA ASN A 233 -17.00 -24.06 -3.28
C ASN A 233 -16.61 -22.66 -3.72
N TRP A 234 -15.44 -22.15 -3.28
CA TRP A 234 -15.00 -20.79 -3.57
C TRP A 234 -13.74 -20.79 -4.45
N HIS A 235 -12.62 -21.21 -3.86
CA HIS A 235 -11.30 -20.93 -4.42
C HIS A 235 -10.90 -21.78 -5.63
N ALA A 236 -11.48 -22.96 -5.80
CA ALA A 236 -11.28 -23.80 -6.97
C ALA A 236 -11.76 -23.12 -8.26
N ARG A 237 -12.66 -22.13 -8.18
CA ARG A 237 -13.04 -21.30 -9.34
C ARG A 237 -11.84 -20.52 -9.86
N HIS A 238 -11.10 -19.86 -8.98
CA HIS A 238 -9.91 -19.09 -9.32
C HIS A 238 -8.85 -19.97 -10.01
N HIS A 239 -8.58 -21.14 -9.41
CA HIS A 239 -7.66 -22.15 -9.95
C HIS A 239 -8.13 -22.86 -11.24
N ARG A 240 -9.26 -22.48 -11.83
CA ARG A 240 -9.58 -22.86 -13.22
C ARG A 240 -8.65 -22.13 -14.21
N LEU A 241 -7.95 -21.09 -13.77
CA LEU A 241 -6.91 -20.39 -14.52
C LEU A 241 -5.50 -20.89 -14.15
N TYR A 242 -5.16 -22.10 -14.55
CA TYR A 242 -3.83 -22.69 -14.36
C TYR A 242 -2.67 -21.90 -14.98
N VAL A 243 -2.97 -21.11 -16.01
CA VAL A 243 -2.04 -20.18 -16.65
C VAL A 243 -2.62 -18.79 -16.47
N PRO A 244 -2.24 -18.08 -15.41
CA PRO A 244 -2.71 -16.73 -15.12
C PRO A 244 -2.45 -15.75 -16.27
N TYR A 245 -3.33 -14.77 -16.39
CA TYR A 245 -3.17 -13.62 -17.26
C TYR A 245 -3.85 -12.40 -16.61
N ALA A 246 -3.43 -11.19 -17.01
CA ALA A 246 -3.68 -9.94 -16.28
C ALA A 246 -5.15 -9.69 -15.89
N TYR A 247 -6.10 -9.68 -16.83
CA TYR A 247 -7.54 -9.48 -16.50
C TYR A 247 -8.21 -10.71 -15.87
N GLY A 248 -7.46 -11.80 -15.65
CA GLY A 248 -7.90 -12.94 -14.85
C GLY A 248 -7.67 -12.76 -13.36
N ALA A 249 -7.00 -11.68 -12.93
CA ALA A 249 -6.58 -11.48 -11.55
C ALA A 249 -7.72 -11.44 -10.52
N LEU A 250 -8.92 -10.99 -10.93
CA LEU A 250 -10.12 -10.96 -10.09
C LEU A 250 -11.13 -12.04 -10.50
N TYR A 251 -10.69 -13.07 -11.23
CA TYR A 251 -11.54 -14.22 -11.52
C TYR A 251 -11.61 -15.12 -10.30
N ASN A 252 -12.51 -14.79 -9.39
CA ASN A 252 -12.76 -15.55 -8.18
C ASN A 252 -14.27 -15.73 -7.95
N HIS A 253 -14.63 -16.44 -6.89
CA HIS A 253 -16.02 -16.55 -6.47
C HIS A 253 -16.45 -15.25 -5.72
N PRO A 254 -17.69 -14.74 -5.86
CA PRO A 254 -18.14 -13.50 -5.19
C PRO A 254 -17.89 -13.42 -3.69
N VAL A 255 -18.06 -14.54 -2.99
CA VAL A 255 -17.76 -14.58 -1.55
C VAL A 255 -16.25 -14.47 -1.28
N GLU A 256 -15.44 -15.08 -2.12
CA GLU A 256 -13.98 -15.02 -2.00
C GLU A 256 -13.45 -13.63 -2.35
N GLY A 257 -13.85 -13.06 -3.49
CA GLY A 257 -13.45 -11.70 -3.89
C GLY A 257 -13.95 -10.64 -2.91
N PHE A 258 -15.13 -10.82 -2.33
CA PHE A 258 -15.57 -9.98 -1.22
C PHE A 258 -14.67 -10.13 0.02
N VAL A 259 -14.39 -11.35 0.48
CA VAL A 259 -13.62 -11.56 1.72
C VAL A 259 -12.16 -11.16 1.56
N LEU A 260 -11.47 -11.64 0.52
CA LEU A 260 -10.05 -11.40 0.31
C LEU A 260 -9.78 -9.96 -0.12
N ASP A 261 -10.42 -9.53 -1.20
CA ASP A 261 -10.04 -8.30 -1.88
C ASP A 261 -10.80 -7.10 -1.29
N THR A 262 -12.13 -7.18 -1.28
CA THR A 262 -12.98 -6.03 -0.96
C THR A 262 -12.94 -5.68 0.53
N ALA A 263 -13.27 -6.66 1.40
CA ALA A 263 -13.29 -6.48 2.84
C ALA A 263 -11.87 -6.31 3.39
N GLY A 264 -10.90 -7.09 2.88
CA GLY A 264 -9.49 -6.97 3.25
C GLY A 264 -8.94 -5.57 3.01
N ALA A 265 -9.11 -5.03 1.79
CA ALA A 265 -8.64 -3.68 1.46
C ALA A 265 -9.43 -2.59 2.19
N GLY A 266 -10.75 -2.75 2.34
CA GLY A 266 -11.60 -1.82 3.09
C GLY A 266 -11.21 -1.71 4.57
N LEU A 267 -10.90 -2.84 5.22
CA LEU A 267 -10.44 -2.87 6.61
C LEU A 267 -9.02 -2.30 6.75
N ALA A 268 -8.11 -2.62 5.82
CA ALA A 268 -6.76 -2.05 5.79
C ALA A 268 -6.79 -0.51 5.71
N TYR A 269 -7.66 0.03 4.86
CA TYR A 269 -7.91 1.47 4.75
C TYR A 269 -8.38 2.10 6.08
N LYS A 270 -9.40 1.53 6.72
CA LYS A 270 -9.93 2.08 7.98
C LYS A 270 -8.95 1.96 9.14
N ILE A 271 -8.30 0.80 9.30
CA ILE A 271 -7.40 0.52 10.44
C ILE A 271 -6.13 1.36 10.36
N SER A 272 -5.63 1.63 9.16
CA SER A 272 -4.48 2.52 8.97
C SER A 272 -4.81 3.99 9.21
N MET A 273 -6.09 4.35 9.39
CA MET A 273 -6.57 5.72 9.57
C MET A 273 -6.13 6.65 8.42
N MET A 274 -5.91 6.08 7.24
CA MET A 274 -5.49 6.89 6.10
C MET A 274 -6.65 7.77 5.63
N SER A 275 -6.32 8.88 4.99
CA SER A 275 -7.31 9.78 4.42
C SER A 275 -7.98 9.16 3.19
N PRO A 276 -9.22 9.55 2.82
CA PRO A 276 -9.87 9.09 1.60
C PRO A 276 -8.98 9.14 0.35
N ARG A 277 -8.24 10.25 0.15
CA ARG A 277 -7.27 10.38 -0.95
C ARG A 277 -6.12 9.38 -0.90
N MET A 278 -5.58 9.10 0.30
CA MET A 278 -4.60 8.02 0.45
C MET A 278 -5.22 6.65 0.17
N GLY A 279 -6.49 6.47 0.52
CA GLY A 279 -7.29 5.30 0.15
C GLY A 279 -7.31 5.07 -1.36
N ILE A 280 -7.54 6.13 -2.16
CA ILE A 280 -7.49 6.03 -3.63
C ILE A 280 -6.14 5.49 -4.10
N LEU A 281 -5.04 6.04 -3.60
CA LEU A 281 -3.69 5.58 -3.95
C LEU A 281 -3.45 4.12 -3.53
N PHE A 282 -3.89 3.74 -2.33
CA PHE A 282 -3.78 2.39 -1.81
C PHE A 282 -4.58 1.38 -2.63
N TYR A 283 -5.83 1.68 -2.97
CA TYR A 283 -6.69 0.80 -3.77
C TYR A 283 -6.20 0.65 -5.21
N VAL A 284 -5.79 1.76 -5.83
CA VAL A 284 -5.18 1.73 -7.16
C VAL A 284 -3.90 0.91 -7.11
N GLY A 285 -2.98 1.21 -6.19
CA GLY A 285 -1.71 0.48 -6.08
C GLY A 285 -1.88 -1.01 -5.80
N SER A 286 -2.82 -1.38 -4.92
CA SER A 286 -3.15 -2.80 -4.65
C SER A 286 -3.72 -3.48 -5.90
N THR A 287 -4.58 -2.79 -6.64
CA THR A 287 -5.17 -3.31 -7.88
C THR A 287 -4.11 -3.49 -8.98
N MET A 288 -3.22 -2.51 -9.15
CA MET A 288 -2.07 -2.62 -10.05
C MET A 288 -1.26 -3.87 -9.71
N LYS A 289 -0.98 -4.07 -8.42
CA LYS A 289 -0.19 -5.19 -7.95
C LYS A 289 -0.87 -6.54 -8.20
N THR A 290 -2.16 -6.66 -7.88
CA THR A 290 -2.93 -7.88 -8.15
C THR A 290 -2.95 -8.23 -9.64
N VAL A 291 -3.09 -7.24 -10.53
CA VAL A 291 -3.02 -7.47 -11.98
C VAL A 291 -1.62 -7.90 -12.43
N ASP A 292 -0.58 -7.24 -11.92
CA ASP A 292 0.82 -7.57 -12.22
C ASP A 292 1.19 -9.00 -11.78
N ASP A 293 0.77 -9.43 -10.59
CA ASP A 293 1.00 -10.80 -10.10
C ASP A 293 0.37 -11.89 -10.97
N HIS A 294 -0.62 -11.51 -11.77
CA HIS A 294 -1.28 -12.42 -12.71
C HIS A 294 -0.88 -12.17 -14.15
N CYS A 295 0.03 -11.24 -14.44
CA CYS A 295 0.20 -10.75 -15.81
C CYS A 295 0.73 -11.81 -16.79
N GLY A 296 1.35 -12.87 -16.30
CA GLY A 296 1.93 -13.95 -17.11
C GLY A 296 3.32 -13.65 -17.67
N TYR A 297 3.94 -12.55 -17.22
CA TYR A 297 5.26 -12.11 -17.65
C TYR A 297 6.17 -11.78 -16.46
N ALA A 298 7.45 -12.14 -16.58
CA ALA A 298 8.52 -11.71 -15.68
C ALA A 298 9.38 -10.64 -16.39
N LEU A 299 8.84 -9.43 -16.53
CA LEU A 299 9.51 -8.36 -17.27
C LEU A 299 10.65 -7.76 -16.42
N PRO A 300 11.88 -7.64 -16.95
CA PRO A 300 13.01 -7.14 -16.18
C PRO A 300 12.90 -5.65 -15.81
N PHE A 301 12.01 -4.91 -16.45
CA PHE A 301 11.79 -3.48 -16.22
C PHE A 301 10.50 -3.18 -15.46
N ASP A 302 9.78 -4.20 -14.96
CA ASP A 302 8.56 -3.99 -14.18
C ASP A 302 8.90 -3.58 -12.73
N PRO A 303 8.64 -2.33 -12.31
CA PRO A 303 8.99 -1.89 -10.97
C PRO A 303 8.20 -2.61 -9.87
N LEU A 304 6.96 -3.06 -10.13
CA LEU A 304 6.12 -3.71 -9.12
C LEU A 304 6.70 -5.07 -8.72
N GLN A 305 7.26 -5.81 -9.67
CA GLN A 305 7.90 -7.10 -9.43
C GLN A 305 9.24 -7.00 -8.70
N HIS A 306 9.89 -5.83 -8.69
CA HIS A 306 11.18 -5.60 -8.04
C HIS A 306 11.09 -4.92 -6.67
N ILE A 307 10.07 -4.07 -6.46
CA ILE A 307 9.89 -3.35 -5.20
C ILE A 307 9.27 -4.26 -4.12
N THR A 308 8.50 -5.26 -4.54
CA THR A 308 7.83 -6.18 -3.63
C THR A 308 8.39 -7.59 -3.75
N SER A 309 8.17 -8.44 -2.74
CA SER A 309 8.71 -9.81 -2.78
C SER A 309 7.80 -10.82 -3.48
N ASN A 310 6.50 -10.55 -3.59
CA ASN A 310 5.60 -11.30 -4.48
C ASN A 310 5.70 -10.73 -5.90
N ASN A 311 5.64 -11.58 -6.92
CA ASN A 311 5.64 -11.23 -8.33
C ASN A 311 4.94 -12.32 -9.16
N ALA A 312 4.82 -12.08 -10.46
CA ALA A 312 4.17 -13.00 -11.40
C ALA A 312 4.75 -14.42 -11.35
N THR A 313 6.07 -14.60 -11.24
CA THR A 313 6.68 -15.94 -11.20
C THR A 313 6.33 -16.67 -9.90
N TYR A 314 6.38 -15.96 -8.77
CA TYR A 314 6.03 -16.51 -7.46
C TYR A 314 4.57 -16.95 -7.40
N HIS A 315 3.66 -16.12 -7.91
CA HIS A 315 2.23 -16.41 -7.92
C HIS A 315 1.86 -17.46 -8.98
N ASP A 316 2.54 -17.50 -10.13
CA ASP A 316 2.31 -18.53 -11.14
C ASP A 316 2.55 -19.94 -10.59
N ILE A 317 3.62 -20.14 -9.80
CA ILE A 317 3.91 -21.42 -9.12
C ILE A 317 2.69 -21.90 -8.31
N HIS A 318 2.00 -20.97 -7.64
CA HIS A 318 0.81 -21.27 -6.84
C HIS A 318 -0.34 -21.79 -7.72
N HIS A 319 -0.54 -21.26 -8.91
CA HIS A 319 -1.57 -21.73 -9.86
C HIS A 319 -1.23 -23.09 -10.50
N GLN A 320 0.01 -23.55 -10.40
CA GLN A 320 0.38 -24.86 -10.91
C GLN A 320 -0.18 -25.97 -10.01
N SER A 321 -0.65 -27.07 -10.62
CA SER A 321 -1.20 -28.23 -9.89
C SER A 321 -0.24 -28.83 -8.86
N TRP A 322 1.07 -28.67 -9.09
CA TRP A 322 2.13 -29.13 -8.20
C TRP A 322 2.54 -28.10 -7.14
N GLY A 323 2.17 -26.82 -7.29
CA GLY A 323 2.50 -25.72 -6.37
C GLY A 323 1.31 -25.14 -5.62
N ILE A 324 0.09 -25.62 -5.90
CA ILE A 324 -1.20 -25.18 -5.31
C ILE A 324 -1.30 -25.20 -3.78
N LYS A 325 -0.35 -25.83 -3.08
CA LYS A 325 -0.29 -25.82 -1.61
C LYS A 325 0.87 -25.00 -1.04
N THR A 326 1.41 -24.10 -1.84
CA THR A 326 2.53 -23.22 -1.50
C THR A 326 2.25 -21.80 -1.99
N ASN A 327 3.04 -20.83 -1.53
CA ASN A 327 3.01 -19.45 -2.01
C ASN A 327 1.63 -18.76 -1.84
N TYR A 328 1.10 -18.72 -0.62
CA TYR A 328 -0.22 -18.14 -0.34
C TYR A 328 -0.22 -16.60 -0.19
N SER A 329 0.94 -16.00 0.03
CA SER A 329 1.11 -14.57 0.28
C SER A 329 0.77 -13.75 -0.95
N GLN A 330 -0.11 -12.77 -0.77
CA GLN A 330 -0.50 -11.78 -1.78
C GLN A 330 -1.09 -10.54 -1.08
N PRO A 331 -1.09 -9.36 -1.71
CA PRO A 331 -0.50 -9.08 -3.02
C PRO A 331 0.95 -8.57 -2.97
N PHE A 332 1.47 -8.08 -1.84
CA PHE A 332 2.78 -7.40 -1.85
C PHE A 332 3.94 -8.29 -1.39
N LEU A 333 3.90 -8.79 -0.15
CA LEU A 333 5.06 -9.40 0.48
C LEU A 333 4.89 -10.89 0.76
N THR A 334 5.98 -11.66 0.67
CA THR A 334 5.99 -13.11 0.87
C THR A 334 6.43 -13.54 2.28
N PHE A 335 6.42 -12.63 3.26
CA PHE A 335 7.04 -12.91 4.56
C PHE A 335 6.28 -13.95 5.37
N TRP A 336 4.95 -14.03 5.21
CA TRP A 336 4.15 -15.06 5.87
C TRP A 336 4.49 -16.47 5.38
N ASP A 337 4.66 -16.67 4.07
CA ASP A 337 5.11 -17.95 3.53
C ASP A 337 6.51 -18.34 4.00
N LYS A 338 7.42 -17.37 4.13
CA LYS A 338 8.76 -17.60 4.69
C LYS A 338 8.68 -18.01 6.17
N TRP A 339 7.89 -17.29 6.96
CA TRP A 339 7.79 -17.51 8.40
C TRP A 339 7.07 -18.82 8.74
N LEU A 340 6.00 -19.13 8.02
CA LEU A 340 5.16 -20.30 8.28
C LEU A 340 5.52 -21.52 7.45
N GLY A 341 6.61 -21.44 6.67
CA GLY A 341 7.16 -22.58 5.93
C GLY A 341 6.26 -23.07 4.79
N THR A 342 5.52 -22.16 4.16
CA THR A 342 4.62 -22.47 3.03
C THR A 342 5.12 -21.94 1.69
N MET A 343 6.30 -21.31 1.66
CA MET A 343 6.96 -20.95 0.41
C MET A 343 7.42 -22.20 -0.35
N TRP A 344 7.19 -22.22 -1.67
CA TRP A 344 7.70 -23.26 -2.55
C TRP A 344 9.23 -23.41 -2.41
N GLN A 345 9.70 -24.66 -2.37
CA GLN A 345 11.12 -25.01 -2.33
C GLN A 345 11.44 -25.98 -3.46
N GLY A 346 12.48 -25.67 -4.22
CA GLY A 346 13.02 -26.56 -5.27
C GLY A 346 12.88 -26.02 -6.69
N ASP A 347 13.58 -26.68 -7.60
CA ASP A 347 13.65 -26.31 -9.01
C ASP A 347 12.32 -26.60 -9.74
N THR A 348 11.85 -25.61 -10.48
CA THR A 348 10.61 -25.65 -11.26
C THR A 348 10.87 -25.93 -12.75
N THR A 349 12.12 -25.88 -13.21
CA THR A 349 12.53 -25.99 -14.63
C THR A 349 11.95 -27.24 -15.28
N LEU A 350 12.24 -28.42 -14.73
CA LEU A 350 11.74 -29.69 -15.26
C LEU A 350 10.20 -29.80 -15.23
N LYS A 351 9.54 -29.11 -14.31
CA LYS A 351 8.07 -29.13 -14.19
C LYS A 351 7.44 -28.29 -15.30
N TYR A 352 7.99 -27.11 -15.58
CA TYR A 352 7.55 -26.28 -16.70
C TYR A 352 7.88 -26.93 -18.04
N GLU A 353 9.08 -27.49 -18.22
CA GLU A 353 9.46 -28.21 -19.45
C GLU A 353 8.50 -29.35 -19.78
N ARG A 354 8.16 -30.19 -18.80
CA ARG A 354 7.17 -31.27 -18.98
C ARG A 354 5.81 -30.75 -19.41
N THR A 355 5.39 -29.60 -18.87
CA THR A 355 4.08 -29.03 -19.16
C THR A 355 4.03 -28.40 -20.56
N ARG A 356 5.10 -27.68 -20.93
CA ARG A 356 5.33 -27.15 -22.29
C ARG A 356 5.33 -28.26 -23.34
N GLU A 357 6.09 -29.32 -23.08
CA GLU A 357 6.19 -30.47 -23.99
C GLU A 357 4.83 -31.18 -24.15
N SER A 358 4.10 -31.36 -23.05
CA SER A 358 2.76 -31.96 -23.10
C SER A 358 1.79 -31.11 -23.92
N ALA A 359 1.84 -29.79 -23.81
CA ALA A 359 1.01 -28.88 -24.59
C ALA A 359 1.38 -28.89 -26.09
N ARG A 360 2.68 -28.93 -26.40
CA ARG A 360 3.21 -29.06 -27.76
C ARG A 360 2.73 -30.35 -28.43
N LEU A 361 2.92 -31.50 -27.78
CA LEU A 361 2.50 -32.81 -28.31
C LEU A 361 0.98 -32.87 -28.53
N LYS A 362 0.19 -32.25 -27.64
CA LYS A 362 -1.26 -32.16 -27.80
C LYS A 362 -1.67 -31.29 -28.99
N SER A 363 -0.99 -30.15 -29.20
CA SER A 363 -1.18 -29.31 -30.38
C SER A 363 -0.84 -30.05 -31.68
N GLU A 364 0.29 -30.74 -31.72
CA GLU A 364 0.75 -31.51 -32.88
C GLU A 364 -0.22 -32.64 -33.24
N LYS A 365 -0.69 -33.39 -32.23
CA LYS A 365 -1.70 -34.42 -32.43
C LYS A 365 -3.00 -33.85 -33.00
N LYS A 366 -3.46 -32.70 -32.49
CA LYS A 366 -4.67 -32.03 -32.98
C LYS A 366 -4.51 -31.56 -34.43
N ALA A 367 -3.35 -30.97 -34.77
CA ALA A 367 -3.04 -30.54 -36.13
C ALA A 367 -2.94 -31.73 -37.11
N ALA A 368 -2.34 -32.84 -36.68
CA ALA A 368 -2.27 -34.07 -37.47
C ALA A 368 -3.67 -34.66 -37.73
N SER A 369 -4.53 -34.72 -36.71
CA SER A 369 -5.92 -35.20 -36.88
C SER A 369 -6.74 -34.30 -37.79
N ALA A 370 -6.56 -32.98 -37.74
CA ALA A 370 -7.26 -32.03 -38.61
C ALA A 370 -6.82 -32.11 -40.08
N LYS A 371 -5.58 -32.55 -40.36
CA LYS A 371 -5.08 -32.79 -41.72
C LYS A 371 -5.53 -34.13 -42.30
N ALA A 372 -5.97 -35.06 -41.45
CA ALA A 372 -6.42 -36.39 -41.84
C ALA A 372 -7.95 -36.49 -42.07
N GLN A 373 -8.69 -35.42 -41.74
CA GLN A 373 -10.09 -35.20 -42.10
C GLN A 373 -10.16 -34.31 -43.33
#